data_AF-A0A7S4GQ21-F1
#
_entry.id   AF-A0A7S4GQ21-F1
#
_cell.length_a   1.000
_cell.length_b   1.000
_cell.length_c   1.000
_cell.angle_alpha   90.00
_cell.angle_beta   90.00
_cell.angle_gamma   90.00
#
_symmetry.space_group_name_H-M   'P 1'
#
loop_
_entity.id
_entity.type
_entity.pdbx_description
1 polymer ?
#
loop_
_entity_poly.entity_id
_entity_poly.type
_entity_poly.pdbx_seq_one_letter_code
_entity_poly.pdbx_strand_id
1 'polypeptide(L)'
;WPDDFTDPKHCLPNGALKPRRGIPQIRYSDLLAGCQQVDGQWMFAGPLNGWPGLVNLQLVSLTLRVSSRFTMRKIKRLWNGQGELPDKVPIKTRATLRMGGWAKIGWSPESRGFCWWYEQLRPEPRVLFGESMIAALDHADSKAVRVHLYAHRYPKSHESLKDRILWHALLLLEWDHQKFTTVVELGLVNGVGGYAGKSAWLDDIEHPCTQLYRLMPDALKLPWNERGSEIRCVDMPFTTSDEFYAHMKKHSEKGELKEADCRWVAPEHSLTESVRLSFCKRSDIARYLVNYLCADTTYDQLTR
;
A
#
# COMPACT_ATOMS: atom_id res chain seq x y z
N TRP A 1 -8.66 21.97 24.14
CA TRP A 1 -9.61 20.98 23.58
C TRP A 1 -8.97 20.26 22.40
N PRO A 2 -9.54 19.16 21.84
CA PRO A 2 -8.98 18.50 20.66
C PRO A 2 -8.67 19.48 19.51
N ASP A 3 -9.48 20.53 19.41
CA ASP A 3 -9.34 21.54 18.36
C ASP A 3 -8.16 22.50 18.59
N ASP A 4 -7.74 22.70 19.85
CA ASP A 4 -6.58 23.54 20.22
C ASP A 4 -5.25 22.77 20.20
N PHE A 5 -5.22 21.52 19.74
CA PHE A 5 -4.00 20.71 19.76
C PHE A 5 -2.97 21.24 18.74
N THR A 6 -1.77 21.61 19.16
CA THR A 6 -0.76 22.30 18.32
C THR A 6 0.61 21.63 18.33
N ASP A 7 0.69 20.33 18.62
CA ASP A 7 1.97 19.61 18.66
C ASP A 7 2.69 19.68 17.29
N PRO A 8 3.92 20.25 17.19
CA PRO A 8 4.67 20.40 15.95
C PRO A 8 4.98 19.08 15.24
N LYS A 9 4.95 17.95 15.96
CA LYS A 9 5.07 16.61 15.35
C LYS A 9 3.89 16.32 14.43
N HIS A 10 2.72 16.83 14.77
CA HIS A 10 1.43 16.49 14.19
C HIS A 10 0.75 17.65 13.45
N CYS A 11 1.17 18.89 13.72
CA CYS A 11 0.62 20.10 13.13
C CYS A 11 1.67 20.81 12.27
N LEU A 12 1.20 21.50 11.23
CA LEU A 12 1.96 22.48 10.45
C LEU A 12 2.18 23.76 11.29
N PRO A 13 3.10 24.66 10.88
CA PRO A 13 3.35 25.91 11.60
C PRO A 13 2.12 26.81 11.79
N ASN A 14 1.14 26.71 10.89
CA ASN A 14 -0.14 27.42 10.97
C ASN A 14 -1.19 26.73 11.89
N GLY A 15 -0.82 25.66 12.59
CA GLY A 15 -1.72 24.91 13.47
C GLY A 15 -2.60 23.87 12.77
N ALA A 16 -2.62 23.79 11.44
CA ALA A 16 -3.38 22.75 10.73
C ALA A 16 -2.76 21.37 10.96
N LEU A 17 -3.58 20.31 11.01
CA LEU A 17 -3.05 18.94 11.11
C LEU A 17 -2.25 18.60 9.86
N LYS A 18 -1.10 17.94 10.02
CA LYS A 18 -0.35 17.39 8.89
C LYS A 18 -1.24 16.36 8.19
N PRO A 19 -1.39 16.44 6.86
CA PRO A 19 -2.20 15.48 6.12
C PRO A 19 -1.50 14.12 6.05
N ARG A 20 -2.29 13.09 5.71
CA ARG A 20 -1.85 11.75 5.33
C ARG A 20 -0.89 11.10 6.33
N ARG A 21 -1.21 11.18 7.62
CA ARG A 21 -0.47 10.48 8.68
C ARG A 21 -0.80 9.00 8.64
N GLY A 22 0.21 8.14 8.88
CA GLY A 22 0.03 6.69 8.97
C GLY A 22 -0.97 6.27 10.05
N ILE A 23 -1.06 7.05 11.14
CA ILE A 23 -2.20 7.03 12.07
C ILE A 23 -2.99 8.32 11.80
N PRO A 24 -4.11 8.25 11.06
CA PRO A 24 -4.89 9.43 10.70
C PRO A 24 -5.34 10.23 11.92
N GLN A 25 -5.30 11.55 11.79
CA GLN A 25 -5.73 12.50 12.82
C GLN A 25 -6.79 13.43 12.27
N ILE A 26 -7.75 13.79 13.11
CA ILE A 26 -8.85 14.68 12.76
C ILE A 26 -9.16 15.58 13.96
N ARG A 27 -9.54 16.83 13.69
CA ARG A 27 -10.09 17.73 14.71
C ARG A 27 -11.47 17.22 15.12
N TYR A 28 -11.90 17.53 16.34
CA TYR A 28 -13.21 17.05 16.77
C TYR A 28 -14.33 17.77 16.03
N SER A 29 -14.18 19.08 15.83
CA SER A 29 -15.08 19.87 14.98
C SER A 29 -15.23 19.29 13.57
N ASP A 30 -14.10 18.94 12.94
CA ASP A 30 -14.09 18.37 11.58
C ASP A 30 -14.75 16.98 11.55
N LEU A 31 -14.55 16.18 12.60
CA LEU A 31 -15.22 14.88 12.73
C LEU A 31 -16.73 15.05 12.83
N LEU A 32 -17.21 15.96 13.67
CA LEU A 32 -18.64 16.24 13.83
C LEU A 32 -19.24 16.76 12.52
N ALA A 33 -18.59 17.73 11.88
CA ALA A 33 -19.06 18.31 10.63
C ALA A 33 -19.09 17.30 9.47
N GLY A 34 -18.16 16.35 9.44
CA GLY A 34 -18.11 15.29 8.41
C GLY A 34 -19.00 14.09 8.70
N CYS A 35 -19.58 13.98 9.90
CA CYS A 35 -20.42 12.88 10.33
C CYS A 35 -21.91 13.19 10.09
N GLN A 36 -22.61 12.24 9.46
CA GLN A 36 -24.05 12.31 9.25
C GLN A 36 -24.71 10.98 9.62
N GLN A 37 -25.98 10.99 10.04
CA GLN A 37 -26.74 9.77 10.25
C GLN A 37 -27.26 9.22 8.93
N VAL A 38 -26.97 7.95 8.65
CA VAL A 38 -27.48 7.18 7.51
C VAL A 38 -27.95 5.84 8.05
N ASP A 39 -29.23 5.52 7.87
CA ASP A 39 -29.84 4.26 8.33
C ASP A 39 -29.55 3.94 9.82
N GLY A 40 -29.60 4.97 10.67
CA GLY A 40 -29.34 4.85 12.11
C GLY A 40 -27.85 4.67 12.48
N GLN A 41 -26.93 4.85 11.54
CA GLN A 41 -25.49 4.77 11.75
C GLN A 41 -24.82 6.12 11.48
N TRP A 42 -23.81 6.46 12.29
CA TRP A 42 -23.00 7.65 12.04
C TRP A 42 -21.93 7.35 10.98
N MET A 43 -22.02 8.04 9.85
CA MET A 43 -21.14 7.89 8.70
C MET A 43 -20.33 9.16 8.47
N PHE A 44 -19.01 9.01 8.42
CA PHE A 44 -18.06 10.05 8.03
C PHE A 44 -17.82 9.97 6.52
N ALA A 45 -18.28 10.98 5.78
CA ALA A 45 -18.27 10.93 4.31
C ALA A 45 -16.90 11.27 3.70
N GLY A 46 -16.21 12.26 4.26
CA GLY A 46 -15.02 12.86 3.66
C GLY A 46 -13.72 12.05 3.78
N PRO A 47 -12.63 12.49 3.12
CA PRO A 47 -11.33 11.84 3.21
C PRO A 47 -10.68 12.07 4.58
N LEU A 48 -10.59 11.03 5.40
CA LEU A 48 -10.04 11.13 6.75
C LEU A 48 -8.55 11.54 6.71
N ASN A 49 -8.22 12.67 7.34
CA ASN A 49 -6.86 13.23 7.37
C ASN A 49 -6.26 13.43 5.95
N GLY A 50 -7.09 13.64 4.92
CA GLY A 50 -6.64 13.85 3.55
C GLY A 50 -6.20 12.57 2.82
N TRP A 51 -6.50 11.38 3.36
CA TRP A 51 -6.36 10.10 2.65
C TRP A 51 -7.56 9.88 1.71
N PRO A 52 -7.36 9.85 0.38
CA PRO A 52 -8.47 9.73 -0.57
C PRO A 52 -9.26 8.42 -0.43
N GLY A 53 -8.61 7.32 -0.06
CA GLY A 53 -9.29 6.03 0.12
C GLY A 53 -10.05 5.88 1.43
N LEU A 54 -9.85 6.77 2.41
CA LEU A 54 -10.52 6.72 3.72
C LEU A 54 -11.80 7.56 3.72
N VAL A 55 -12.78 7.14 2.93
CA VAL A 55 -14.09 7.79 2.76
C VAL A 55 -15.22 6.85 3.18
N ASN A 56 -16.41 7.40 3.42
CA ASN A 56 -17.62 6.65 3.76
C ASN A 56 -17.41 5.68 4.94
N LEU A 57 -16.86 6.19 6.04
CA LEU A 57 -16.47 5.41 7.20
C LEU A 57 -17.55 5.42 8.28
N GLN A 58 -17.95 4.26 8.78
CA GLN A 58 -18.83 4.18 9.95
C GLN A 58 -18.05 4.56 11.21
N LEU A 59 -18.51 5.58 11.94
CA LEU A 59 -17.99 5.91 13.26
C LEU A 59 -18.58 4.93 14.29
N VAL A 60 -17.73 4.05 14.81
CA VAL A 60 -18.16 2.93 15.68
C VAL A 60 -18.07 3.29 17.16
N SER A 61 -17.02 3.98 17.58
CA SER A 61 -16.85 4.34 18.98
C SER A 61 -15.88 5.49 19.19
N LEU A 62 -16.03 6.17 20.33
CA LEU A 62 -15.06 7.13 20.86
C LEU A 62 -14.53 6.59 22.20
N THR A 63 -13.21 6.50 22.32
CA THR A 63 -12.55 5.96 23.52
C THR A 63 -11.41 6.84 23.99
N LEU A 64 -11.12 6.81 25.28
CA LEU A 64 -10.02 7.56 25.90
C LEU A 64 -9.17 6.62 26.73
N ARG A 65 -7.86 6.67 26.52
CA ARG A 65 -6.91 6.00 27.40
C ARG A 65 -6.75 6.81 28.67
N VAL A 66 -7.16 6.25 29.81
CA VAL A 66 -7.02 6.87 31.12
C VAL A 66 -5.90 6.17 31.90
N SER A 67 -4.98 6.96 32.44
CA SER A 67 -3.95 6.50 33.38
C SER A 67 -4.25 7.08 34.76
N SER A 68 -4.36 6.23 35.77
CA SER A 68 -4.28 6.68 37.17
C SER A 68 -2.89 6.35 37.71
N ARG A 69 -2.39 7.18 38.64
CA ARG A 69 -1.04 7.05 39.23
C ARG A 69 -0.79 5.66 39.87
N PHE A 70 -1.84 4.92 40.21
CA PHE A 70 -1.76 3.66 40.96
C PHE A 70 -2.44 2.47 40.29
N THR A 71 -2.98 2.62 39.07
CA THR A 71 -3.71 1.52 38.41
C THR A 71 -3.24 1.28 36.99
N MET A 72 -3.41 0.04 36.54
CA MET A 72 -3.20 -0.33 35.14
C MET A 72 -3.98 0.59 34.21
N ARG A 73 -3.38 0.92 33.07
CA ARG A 73 -3.97 1.80 32.06
C ARG A 73 -5.33 1.21 31.61
N LYS A 74 -6.42 1.96 31.82
CA LYS A 74 -7.78 1.54 31.41
C LYS A 74 -8.20 2.30 30.15
N ILE A 75 -9.09 1.69 29.36
CA ILE A 75 -9.74 2.36 28.22
C ILE A 75 -11.15 2.74 28.69
N LYS A 76 -11.45 4.03 28.75
CA LYS A 76 -12.78 4.56 29.01
C LYS A 76 -13.50 4.73 27.68
N ARG A 77 -14.69 4.14 27.52
CA ARG A 77 -15.56 4.41 26.36
C ARG A 77 -16.36 5.68 26.64
N LEU A 78 -16.29 6.64 25.72
CA LEU A 78 -17.02 7.91 25.80
C LEU A 78 -18.33 7.84 25.01
N TRP A 79 -18.32 7.09 23.91
CA TRP A 79 -19.47 6.87 23.05
C TRP A 79 -19.34 5.52 22.33
N ASN A 80 -20.45 4.83 22.08
CA ASN A 80 -20.50 3.41 21.71
C ASN A 80 -21.15 3.10 20.35
N GLY A 81 -21.47 4.11 19.55
CA GLY A 81 -22.15 3.91 18.27
C GLY A 81 -23.64 4.28 18.30
N GLN A 82 -24.22 4.47 19.49
CA GLN A 82 -25.67 4.68 19.65
C GLN A 82 -25.97 6.08 20.17
N GLY A 83 -27.08 6.66 19.71
CA GLY A 83 -27.55 7.98 20.11
C GLY A 83 -26.74 9.12 19.48
N GLU A 84 -26.88 10.31 20.07
CA GLU A 84 -26.19 11.52 19.62
C GLU A 84 -24.69 11.47 19.94
N LEU A 85 -23.89 12.11 19.08
CA LEU A 85 -22.47 12.29 19.35
C LEU A 85 -22.29 13.30 20.50
N PRO A 86 -21.31 13.09 21.40
CA PRO A 86 -21.10 14.02 22.49
C PRO A 86 -20.63 15.39 21.97
N ASP A 87 -21.14 16.50 22.49
CA ASP A 87 -20.72 17.83 22.01
C ASP A 87 -19.22 18.11 22.20
N LYS A 88 -18.61 17.45 23.19
CA LYS A 88 -17.20 17.64 23.56
C LYS A 88 -16.57 16.32 23.95
N VAL A 89 -15.31 16.16 23.54
CA VAL A 89 -14.46 15.05 23.99
C VAL A 89 -13.09 15.55 24.48
N PRO A 90 -12.43 14.82 25.40
CA PRO A 90 -11.08 15.15 25.83
C PRO A 90 -10.05 15.03 24.70
N ILE A 91 -8.94 15.78 24.81
CA ILE A 91 -7.76 15.62 23.94
C ILE A 91 -7.25 14.18 24.05
N LYS A 92 -6.73 13.60 22.95
CA LYS A 92 -6.30 12.19 22.82
C LYS A 92 -7.44 11.16 22.83
N THR A 93 -8.69 11.59 22.64
CA THR A 93 -9.77 10.68 22.30
C THR A 93 -9.45 9.97 20.99
N ARG A 94 -9.72 8.67 20.93
CA ARG A 94 -9.56 7.80 19.76
C ARG A 94 -10.94 7.51 19.18
N ALA A 95 -11.10 7.84 17.91
CA ALA A 95 -12.22 7.36 17.12
C ALA A 95 -11.89 5.99 16.52
N THR A 96 -12.84 5.06 16.60
CA THR A 96 -12.81 3.84 15.81
C THR A 96 -13.73 4.03 14.63
N LEU A 97 -13.16 4.06 13.44
CA LEU A 97 -13.88 4.12 12.19
C LEU A 97 -13.79 2.77 11.47
N ARG A 98 -14.83 2.42 10.71
CA ARG A 98 -14.94 1.15 10.01
C ARG A 98 -15.31 1.38 8.55
N MET A 99 -14.52 0.84 7.63
CA MET A 99 -14.88 0.75 6.21
C MET A 99 -15.92 -0.35 5.98
N GLY A 100 -16.58 -0.34 4.82
CA GLY A 100 -17.49 -1.42 4.41
C GLY A 100 -16.84 -2.81 4.49
N GLY A 101 -17.64 -3.85 4.66
CA GLY A 101 -17.14 -5.23 4.84
C GLY A 101 -16.24 -5.71 3.69
N TRP A 102 -16.42 -5.16 2.49
CA TRP A 102 -15.59 -5.40 1.31
C TRP A 102 -14.12 -5.00 1.50
N ALA A 103 -13.80 -4.04 2.38
CA ALA A 103 -12.43 -3.55 2.59
C ALA A 103 -11.50 -4.60 3.23
N LYS A 104 -12.06 -5.73 3.69
CA LYS A 104 -11.29 -6.90 4.14
C LYS A 104 -10.71 -7.72 2.99
N ILE A 105 -11.30 -7.59 1.79
CA ILE A 105 -11.00 -8.46 0.65
C ILE A 105 -10.55 -7.66 -0.58
N GLY A 106 -10.37 -6.34 -0.49
CA GLY A 106 -9.87 -5.51 -1.58
C GLY A 106 -9.99 -4.02 -1.33
N TRP A 107 -9.59 -3.22 -2.31
CA TRP A 107 -9.64 -1.75 -2.24
C TRP A 107 -10.99 -1.15 -2.67
N SER A 108 -11.82 -1.89 -3.41
CA SER A 108 -13.14 -1.43 -3.81
C SER A 108 -14.17 -2.57 -3.79
N PRO A 109 -15.45 -2.25 -3.56
CA PRO A 109 -16.53 -3.23 -3.65
C PRO A 109 -16.73 -3.78 -5.07
N GLU A 110 -16.44 -2.98 -6.10
CA GLU A 110 -16.59 -3.33 -7.52
C GLU A 110 -15.39 -4.12 -8.08
N SER A 111 -14.22 -4.02 -7.46
CA SER A 111 -13.01 -4.73 -7.88
C SER A 111 -12.20 -5.20 -6.67
N ARG A 112 -12.47 -6.45 -6.26
CA ARG A 112 -11.88 -7.06 -5.05
C ARG A 112 -10.46 -7.53 -5.31
N GLY A 113 -9.69 -7.72 -4.24
CA GLY A 113 -8.31 -8.19 -4.27
C GLY A 113 -7.31 -7.10 -3.93
N PHE A 114 -6.24 -7.50 -3.23
CA PHE A 114 -5.08 -6.65 -2.92
C PHE A 114 -3.96 -6.85 -3.95
N CYS A 115 -4.29 -6.88 -5.23
CA CYS A 115 -3.33 -6.98 -6.33
C CYS A 115 -3.53 -5.84 -7.33
N TRP A 116 -2.45 -5.17 -7.72
CA TRP A 116 -2.50 -4.13 -8.74
C TRP A 116 -1.40 -4.31 -9.79
N TRP A 117 -1.64 -3.78 -10.99
CA TRP A 117 -0.76 -3.85 -12.13
C TRP A 117 -0.55 -2.47 -12.74
N TYR A 118 0.70 -2.02 -12.82
CA TYR A 118 1.07 -0.76 -13.44
C TYR A 118 1.65 -1.00 -14.84
N GLU A 119 0.87 -0.64 -15.86
CA GLU A 119 1.25 -0.75 -17.27
C GLU A 119 1.96 0.54 -17.73
N GLN A 120 3.16 0.79 -17.22
CA GLN A 120 3.86 2.08 -17.43
C GLN A 120 4.32 2.32 -18.87
N LEU A 121 4.45 1.25 -19.67
CA LEU A 121 5.01 1.29 -21.03
C LEU A 121 3.96 1.51 -22.11
N ARG A 122 2.69 1.71 -21.72
CA ARG A 122 1.63 2.09 -22.66
C ARG A 122 1.81 3.54 -23.10
N PRO A 123 1.28 3.92 -24.28
CA PRO A 123 1.18 5.33 -24.66
C PRO A 123 0.47 6.18 -23.59
N GLU A 124 -0.56 5.59 -22.97
CA GLU A 124 -1.23 6.12 -21.77
C GLU A 124 -1.03 5.14 -20.61
N PRO A 125 -0.05 5.40 -19.73
CA PRO A 125 0.19 4.60 -18.54
C PRO A 125 -1.05 4.52 -17.65
N ARG A 126 -1.29 3.35 -17.05
CA ARG A 126 -2.46 3.14 -16.17
C ARG A 126 -2.18 2.14 -15.06
N VAL A 127 -2.92 2.27 -13.97
CA VAL A 127 -2.94 1.31 -12.85
C VAL A 127 -4.25 0.54 -12.90
N LEU A 128 -4.16 -0.77 -13.05
CA LEU A 128 -5.26 -1.71 -12.91
C LEU A 128 -5.20 -2.33 -11.52
N PHE A 129 -6.33 -2.73 -10.95
CA PHE A 129 -6.33 -3.38 -9.64
C PHE A 129 -7.53 -4.30 -9.44
N GLY A 130 -7.37 -5.24 -8.52
CA GLY A 130 -8.39 -6.22 -8.15
C GLY A 130 -8.85 -7.08 -9.33
N GLU A 131 -10.03 -7.65 -9.21
CA GLU A 131 -10.63 -8.55 -10.21
C GLU A 131 -10.83 -7.89 -11.57
N SER A 132 -11.09 -6.57 -11.61
CA SER A 132 -11.27 -5.82 -12.87
C SER A 132 -10.05 -5.88 -13.79
N MET A 133 -8.84 -6.05 -13.24
CA MET A 133 -7.63 -6.13 -14.04
C MET A 133 -7.58 -7.39 -14.90
N ILE A 134 -8.26 -8.47 -14.49
CA ILE A 134 -8.29 -9.73 -15.23
C ILE A 134 -8.90 -9.51 -16.61
N ALA A 135 -10.06 -8.86 -16.67
CA ALA A 135 -10.73 -8.52 -17.92
C ALA A 135 -9.91 -7.50 -18.72
N ALA A 136 -9.36 -6.48 -18.07
CA ALA A 136 -8.56 -5.44 -18.73
C ALA A 136 -7.25 -5.96 -19.37
N LEU A 137 -6.73 -7.09 -18.87
CA LEU A 137 -5.53 -7.76 -19.38
C LEU A 137 -5.82 -8.90 -20.37
N ASP A 138 -7.09 -9.25 -20.61
CA ASP A 138 -7.45 -10.42 -21.43
C ASP A 138 -7.17 -10.22 -22.93
N HIS A 139 -7.16 -8.97 -23.38
CA HIS A 139 -6.85 -8.59 -24.76
C HIS A 139 -5.34 -8.48 -25.05
N ALA A 140 -4.48 -8.75 -24.06
CA ALA A 140 -3.04 -8.74 -24.26
C ALA A 140 -2.59 -10.11 -24.79
N ASP A 141 -2.19 -10.16 -26.07
CA ASP A 141 -1.54 -11.32 -26.68
C ASP A 141 -0.10 -11.48 -26.15
N SER A 142 0.01 -11.84 -24.87
CA SER A 142 1.27 -12.00 -24.17
C SER A 142 1.20 -13.22 -23.27
N LYS A 143 2.08 -14.20 -23.51
CA LYS A 143 2.23 -15.40 -22.68
C LYS A 143 3.55 -15.36 -21.93
N ALA A 144 3.52 -15.64 -20.64
CA ALA A 144 4.73 -15.76 -19.85
C ALA A 144 5.48 -17.02 -20.32
N VAL A 145 6.76 -16.86 -20.67
CA VAL A 145 7.61 -17.95 -21.18
C VAL A 145 8.68 -18.34 -20.19
N ARG A 146 9.15 -17.40 -19.36
CA ARG A 146 10.12 -17.65 -18.30
C ARG A 146 9.74 -16.90 -17.03
N VAL A 147 10.15 -17.45 -15.91
CA VAL A 147 10.06 -16.83 -14.59
C VAL A 147 11.43 -16.88 -13.93
N HIS A 148 11.78 -15.79 -13.26
CA HIS A 148 13.05 -15.63 -12.58
C HIS A 148 12.80 -15.19 -11.14
N LEU A 149 13.52 -15.79 -10.20
CA LEU A 149 13.48 -15.38 -8.79
C LEU A 149 14.70 -14.51 -8.50
N TYR A 150 14.45 -13.29 -8.04
CA TYR A 150 15.49 -12.42 -7.50
C TYR A 150 15.28 -12.19 -6.02
N ALA A 151 16.39 -12.04 -5.30
CA ALA A 151 16.42 -11.65 -3.91
C ALA A 151 17.29 -10.39 -3.75
N HIS A 152 16.92 -9.51 -2.83
CA HIS A 152 17.70 -8.33 -2.49
C HIS A 152 17.39 -7.87 -1.06
N ARG A 153 18.14 -6.90 -0.55
CA ARG A 153 17.81 -6.16 0.67
C ARG A 153 17.62 -4.68 0.35
N TYR A 154 16.84 -3.97 1.14
CA TYR A 154 16.71 -2.52 0.99
C TYR A 154 17.84 -1.80 1.74
N PRO A 155 18.43 -0.75 1.14
CA PRO A 155 19.47 0.02 1.79
C PRO A 155 18.92 0.77 3.00
N LYS A 156 19.72 0.80 4.07
CA LYS A 156 19.47 1.60 5.27
C LYS A 156 20.76 2.24 5.70
N SER A 157 20.69 3.51 6.10
CA SER A 157 21.85 4.22 6.64
C SER A 157 22.48 3.52 7.85
N HIS A 158 21.67 2.78 8.62
CA HIS A 158 22.12 1.96 9.73
C HIS A 158 21.31 0.66 9.75
N GLU A 159 21.96 -0.46 9.45
CA GLU A 159 21.34 -1.78 9.46
C GLU A 159 21.33 -2.39 10.85
N SER A 160 20.15 -2.80 11.33
CA SER A 160 20.05 -3.70 12.47
C SER A 160 20.38 -5.15 12.07
N LEU A 161 20.57 -6.04 13.05
CA LEU A 161 20.71 -7.47 12.78
C LEU A 161 19.53 -8.04 11.98
N LYS A 162 18.31 -7.57 12.27
CA LYS A 162 17.12 -7.95 11.52
C LYS A 162 17.23 -7.54 10.05
N ASP A 163 17.74 -6.35 9.76
CA ASP A 163 17.86 -5.84 8.39
C ASP A 163 18.91 -6.60 7.56
N ARG A 164 19.91 -7.17 8.23
CA ARG A 164 20.95 -7.99 7.58
C ARG A 164 20.45 -9.38 7.19
N ILE A 165 19.43 -9.89 7.87
CA ILE A 165 18.85 -11.22 7.60
C ILE A 165 17.53 -11.15 6.83
N LEU A 166 16.89 -9.99 6.76
CA LEU A 166 15.62 -9.82 6.06
C LEU A 166 15.89 -9.60 4.56
N TRP A 167 15.43 -10.55 3.76
CA TRP A 167 15.51 -10.48 2.30
C TRP A 167 14.13 -10.22 1.71
N HIS A 168 14.13 -9.51 0.59
CA HIS A 168 12.96 -9.27 -0.25
C HIS A 168 13.11 -10.07 -1.53
N ALA A 169 12.07 -10.80 -1.89
CA ALA A 169 12.02 -11.58 -3.11
C ALA A 169 11.02 -10.98 -4.09
N LEU A 170 11.34 -11.10 -5.38
CA LEU A 170 10.44 -10.78 -6.48
C LEU A 170 10.52 -11.88 -7.54
N LEU A 171 9.44 -11.99 -8.31
CA LEU A 171 9.43 -12.75 -9.55
C LEU A 171 9.53 -11.78 -10.72
N LEU A 172 10.40 -12.07 -11.67
CA LEU A 172 10.41 -11.41 -12.98
C LEU A 172 9.79 -12.36 -14.00
N LEU A 173 8.81 -11.86 -14.75
CA LEU A 173 8.18 -12.59 -15.85
C LEU A 173 8.72 -12.08 -17.18
N GLU A 174 9.21 -13.00 -18.01
CA GLU A 174 9.49 -12.73 -19.43
C GLU A 174 8.31 -13.17 -20.29
N TRP A 175 7.96 -12.35 -21.28
CA TRP A 175 6.83 -12.57 -22.18
C TRP A 175 7.31 -12.98 -23.58
N ASP A 176 6.53 -13.83 -24.25
CA ASP A 176 6.79 -14.30 -25.62
C ASP A 176 7.01 -13.18 -26.65
N HIS A 177 6.34 -12.04 -26.50
CA HIS A 177 6.51 -10.90 -27.40
C HIS A 177 7.79 -10.10 -27.19
N GLN A 178 8.56 -10.33 -26.12
CA GLN A 178 9.85 -9.67 -25.84
C GLN A 178 9.83 -8.12 -25.95
N LYS A 179 8.78 -7.48 -25.42
CA LYS A 179 8.64 -6.00 -25.44
C LYS A 179 8.94 -5.39 -24.08
N PHE A 180 8.72 -6.15 -23.03
CA PHE A 180 8.90 -5.77 -21.64
C PHE A 180 8.97 -7.05 -20.80
N THR A 181 9.28 -6.87 -19.53
CA THR A 181 9.21 -7.87 -18.46
C THR A 181 8.26 -7.35 -17.40
N THR A 182 7.73 -8.21 -16.53
CA THR A 182 6.91 -7.76 -15.41
C THR A 182 7.54 -8.19 -14.09
N VAL A 183 7.82 -7.22 -13.23
CA VAL A 183 8.17 -7.48 -11.83
C VAL A 183 6.89 -7.77 -11.07
N VAL A 184 6.85 -8.89 -10.35
CA VAL A 184 5.79 -9.27 -9.42
C VAL A 184 6.41 -9.36 -8.03
N GLU A 185 6.01 -8.47 -7.13
CA GLU A 185 6.51 -8.44 -5.75
C GLU A 185 5.37 -8.49 -4.74
N LEU A 186 5.70 -9.02 -3.56
CA LEU A 186 4.84 -8.94 -2.38
C LEU A 186 5.25 -7.73 -1.53
N GLY A 187 4.29 -6.98 -1.03
CA GLY A 187 4.53 -5.86 -0.14
C GLY A 187 3.44 -5.69 0.91
N LEU A 188 3.63 -4.73 1.80
CA LEU A 188 2.59 -4.32 2.75
C LEU A 188 1.41 -3.71 2.00
N VAL A 189 0.18 -4.04 2.41
CA VAL A 189 -1.03 -3.40 1.88
C VAL A 189 -0.93 -1.89 2.00
N ASN A 190 -1.23 -1.20 0.89
CA ASN A 190 -1.13 0.25 0.73
C ASN A 190 0.28 0.79 0.91
N GLY A 191 1.32 -0.04 0.80
CA GLY A 191 2.69 0.43 0.95
C GLY A 191 3.00 1.52 -0.07
N VAL A 192 2.80 1.24 -1.37
CA VAL A 192 3.11 2.20 -2.42
C VAL A 192 2.16 3.41 -2.39
N GLY A 193 0.87 3.21 -2.15
CA GLY A 193 -0.09 4.32 -1.98
C GLY A 193 0.24 5.20 -0.77
N GLY A 194 0.68 4.60 0.33
CA GLY A 194 1.09 5.29 1.55
C GLY A 194 2.39 6.09 1.39
N TYR A 195 3.29 5.63 0.52
CA TYR A 195 4.56 6.28 0.17
C TYR A 195 4.47 7.17 -1.08
N ALA A 196 3.30 7.72 -1.39
CA ALA A 196 3.11 8.63 -2.52
C ALA A 196 3.62 8.06 -3.86
N GLY A 197 3.39 6.76 -4.07
CA GLY A 197 3.73 6.03 -5.30
C GLY A 197 5.20 5.71 -5.47
N LYS A 198 6.02 5.89 -4.44
CA LYS A 198 7.45 5.55 -4.50
C LYS A 198 7.65 4.04 -4.59
N SER A 199 8.43 3.62 -5.58
CA SER A 199 8.78 2.23 -5.83
C SER A 199 10.23 2.17 -6.34
N ALA A 200 11.02 1.21 -5.84
CA ALA A 200 12.40 0.99 -6.27
C ALA A 200 12.52 0.66 -7.78
N TRP A 201 11.43 0.18 -8.37
CA TRP A 201 11.37 -0.20 -9.79
C TRP A 201 11.20 1.01 -10.72
N LEU A 202 10.83 2.18 -10.19
CA LEU A 202 10.52 3.35 -11.00
C LEU A 202 11.61 4.42 -10.89
N ASP A 203 11.86 5.12 -11.99
CA ASP A 203 12.92 6.12 -12.07
C ASP A 203 12.62 7.41 -11.33
N ASP A 204 11.34 7.70 -11.10
CA ASP A 204 10.88 8.92 -10.44
C ASP A 204 10.69 8.74 -8.92
N ILE A 205 11.33 7.76 -8.30
CA ILE A 205 11.23 7.46 -6.85
C ILE A 205 11.56 8.67 -5.95
N GLU A 206 12.46 9.56 -6.37
CA GLU A 206 12.81 10.77 -5.62
C GLU A 206 11.80 11.91 -5.81
N HIS A 207 10.89 11.79 -6.77
CA HIS A 207 9.89 12.81 -7.00
C HIS A 207 8.90 12.88 -5.82
N PRO A 208 8.51 14.10 -5.35
CA PRO A 208 7.55 14.23 -4.24
C PRO A 208 6.19 13.58 -4.48
N CYS A 209 5.84 13.41 -5.75
CA CYS A 209 4.64 12.72 -6.22
C CYS A 209 4.97 12.02 -7.54
N THR A 210 5.08 10.69 -7.51
CA THR A 210 5.43 9.89 -8.69
C THR A 210 4.28 9.81 -9.69
N GLN A 211 4.58 9.44 -10.93
CA GLN A 211 3.59 9.17 -11.97
C GLN A 211 2.63 8.06 -11.52
N LEU A 212 3.18 6.98 -10.93
CA LEU A 212 2.38 5.90 -10.37
C LEU A 212 1.34 6.43 -9.38
N TYR A 213 1.72 7.33 -8.47
CA TYR A 213 0.77 7.90 -7.51
C TYR A 213 -0.34 8.72 -8.16
N ARG A 214 -0.01 9.50 -9.20
CA ARG A 214 -1.00 10.32 -9.91
C ARG A 214 -2.05 9.47 -10.59
N LEU A 215 -1.63 8.34 -11.15
CA LEU A 215 -2.48 7.40 -11.87
C LEU A 215 -3.20 6.40 -10.95
N MET A 216 -2.70 6.20 -9.73
CA MET A 216 -3.37 5.34 -8.75
C MET A 216 -4.80 5.83 -8.48
N PRO A 217 -5.80 4.93 -8.52
CA PRO A 217 -7.13 5.23 -8.05
C PRO A 217 -7.11 5.61 -6.57
N ASP A 218 -8.02 6.50 -6.16
CA ASP A 218 -8.05 7.01 -4.79
C ASP A 218 -8.25 5.93 -3.74
N ALA A 219 -8.95 4.85 -4.08
CA ALA A 219 -9.12 3.65 -3.25
C ALA A 219 -7.80 2.99 -2.83
N LEU A 220 -6.72 3.13 -3.60
CA LEU A 220 -5.39 2.59 -3.27
C LEU A 220 -4.54 3.58 -2.45
N LYS A 221 -4.97 4.84 -2.34
CA LYS A 221 -4.26 5.90 -1.62
C LYS A 221 -4.68 5.91 -0.15
N LEU A 222 -4.14 4.96 0.58
CA LEU A 222 -4.45 4.67 1.98
C LEU A 222 -3.17 4.63 2.83
N PRO A 223 -3.26 4.76 4.16
CA PRO A 223 -2.15 4.46 5.05
C PRO A 223 -1.69 3.00 4.90
N TRP A 224 -0.39 2.76 5.06
CA TRP A 224 0.15 1.40 5.05
C TRP A 224 -0.48 0.54 6.15
N ASN A 225 -0.71 -0.73 5.83
CA ASN A 225 -1.19 -1.73 6.76
C ASN A 225 -0.14 -2.83 6.93
N GLU A 226 0.54 -2.80 8.08
CA GLU A 226 1.64 -3.72 8.42
C GLU A 226 1.19 -5.18 8.62
N ARG A 227 -0.13 -5.43 8.66
CA ARG A 227 -0.71 -6.77 8.89
C ARG A 227 -1.24 -7.42 7.62
N GLY A 228 -1.29 -6.67 6.52
CA GLY A 228 -1.82 -7.12 5.25
C GLY A 228 -0.75 -7.20 4.19
N SER A 229 -0.92 -8.10 3.21
CA SER A 229 -0.10 -8.13 2.01
C SER A 229 -0.83 -7.69 0.74
N GLU A 230 -0.10 -7.02 -0.14
CA GLU A 230 -0.50 -6.71 -1.51
C GLU A 230 0.50 -7.30 -2.49
N ILE A 231 0.03 -7.68 -3.68
CA ILE A 231 0.87 -8.05 -4.82
C ILE A 231 0.90 -6.87 -5.77
N ARG A 232 2.10 -6.58 -6.26
CA ARG A 232 2.38 -5.45 -7.13
C ARG A 232 3.00 -5.97 -8.40
N CYS A 233 2.41 -5.61 -9.52
CA CYS A 233 2.92 -5.92 -10.84
C CYS A 233 3.37 -4.62 -11.53
N VAL A 234 4.61 -4.57 -11.99
CA VAL A 234 5.15 -3.40 -12.70
C VAL A 234 5.79 -3.87 -13.99
N ASP A 235 5.28 -3.38 -15.13
CA ASP A 235 5.91 -3.65 -16.43
C ASP A 235 7.20 -2.84 -16.54
N MET A 236 8.32 -3.49 -16.81
CA MET A 236 9.65 -2.90 -16.89
C MET A 236 10.16 -2.92 -18.34
N PRO A 237 10.87 -1.87 -18.81
CA PRO A 237 11.25 -1.73 -20.22
C PRO A 237 12.31 -2.74 -20.71
N PHE A 238 12.66 -3.74 -19.90
CA PHE A 238 13.63 -4.76 -20.23
C PHE A 238 12.94 -5.94 -20.90
N THR A 239 13.60 -6.55 -21.86
CA THR A 239 13.09 -7.69 -22.61
C THR A 239 13.59 -9.02 -22.07
N THR A 240 14.69 -8.99 -21.30
CA THR A 240 15.33 -10.18 -20.71
C THR A 240 15.67 -9.97 -19.24
N SER A 241 15.83 -11.09 -18.54
CA SER A 241 16.34 -11.19 -17.17
C SER A 241 17.73 -10.59 -17.01
N ASP A 242 18.60 -10.72 -18.02
CA ASP A 242 19.96 -10.15 -17.97
C ASP A 242 19.94 -8.62 -18.00
N GLU A 243 19.10 -8.02 -18.86
CA GLU A 243 18.89 -6.56 -18.91
C GLU A 243 18.33 -6.03 -17.57
N PHE A 244 17.33 -6.72 -17.03
CA PHE A 244 16.75 -6.37 -15.73
C PHE A 244 17.79 -6.49 -14.60
N TYR A 245 18.59 -7.55 -14.60
CA TYR A 245 19.62 -7.74 -13.57
C TYR A 245 20.75 -6.70 -13.68
N ALA A 246 21.11 -6.30 -14.89
CA ALA A 246 22.05 -5.19 -15.11
C ALA A 246 21.49 -3.88 -14.53
N HIS A 247 20.20 -3.61 -14.69
CA HIS A 247 19.53 -2.49 -14.04
C HIS A 247 19.59 -2.59 -12.50
N MET A 248 19.29 -3.76 -11.93
CA MET A 248 19.41 -3.96 -10.48
C MET A 248 20.83 -3.69 -9.97
N LYS A 249 21.85 -4.20 -10.67
CA LYS A 249 23.25 -3.94 -10.32
C LYS A 249 23.61 -2.47 -10.40
N LYS A 250 23.16 -1.77 -11.45
CA LYS A 250 23.41 -0.35 -11.66
C LYS A 250 22.94 0.51 -10.48
N HIS A 251 21.79 0.18 -9.88
CA HIS A 251 21.29 0.91 -8.71
C HIS A 251 21.50 0.16 -7.38
N SER A 252 22.52 -0.68 -7.30
CA SER A 252 22.92 -1.37 -6.06
C SER A 252 24.17 -0.75 -5.43
N GLU A 253 24.58 -1.26 -4.27
CA GLU A 253 25.84 -0.91 -3.60
C GLU A 253 27.08 -1.21 -4.45
N LYS A 254 26.93 -2.06 -5.46
CA LYS A 254 27.97 -2.40 -6.43
C LYS A 254 28.02 -1.41 -7.61
N GLY A 255 27.04 -0.53 -7.73
CA GLY A 255 27.06 0.58 -8.68
C GLY A 255 28.00 1.69 -8.24
N GLU A 256 28.23 2.67 -9.12
CA GLU A 256 29.00 3.88 -8.81
C GLU A 256 28.15 4.94 -8.05
N LEU A 257 27.01 4.54 -7.49
CA LEU A 257 26.07 5.42 -6.80
C LEU A 257 26.51 5.68 -5.36
N LYS A 258 26.09 6.83 -4.81
CA LYS A 258 26.18 7.06 -3.36
C LYS A 258 25.23 6.10 -2.65
N GLU A 259 25.56 5.73 -1.42
CA GLU A 259 24.72 4.85 -0.60
C GLU A 259 23.27 5.35 -0.49
N ALA A 260 23.08 6.67 -0.39
CA ALA A 260 21.77 7.31 -0.34
C ALA A 260 20.94 7.15 -1.62
N ASP A 261 21.60 6.90 -2.76
CA ASP A 261 20.98 6.75 -4.08
C ASP A 261 20.84 5.27 -4.49
N CYS A 262 21.39 4.35 -3.68
CA CYS A 262 21.21 2.91 -3.89
C CYS A 262 19.74 2.55 -3.66
N ARG A 263 19.21 1.67 -4.50
CA ARG A 263 17.86 1.11 -4.37
C ARG A 263 17.87 -0.30 -3.79
N TRP A 264 18.97 -1.02 -4.01
CA TRP A 264 19.13 -2.42 -3.60
C TRP A 264 20.48 -2.65 -2.93
N VAL A 265 20.50 -3.63 -2.03
CA VAL A 265 21.71 -4.19 -1.45
C VAL A 265 21.77 -5.67 -1.81
N ALA A 266 22.92 -6.12 -2.31
CA ALA A 266 23.20 -7.50 -2.70
C ALA A 266 22.11 -8.12 -3.60
N PRO A 267 21.82 -7.55 -4.78
CA PRO A 267 20.86 -8.17 -5.69
C PRO A 267 21.39 -9.51 -6.21
N GLU A 268 20.62 -10.57 -5.98
CA GLU A 268 20.93 -11.95 -6.35
C GLU A 268 19.89 -12.51 -7.30
N HIS A 269 20.35 -13.22 -8.31
CA HIS A 269 19.51 -13.99 -9.23
C HIS A 269 19.55 -15.45 -8.78
N SER A 270 18.46 -15.92 -8.16
CA SER A 270 18.45 -17.21 -7.46
C SER A 270 17.95 -18.38 -8.32
N LEU A 271 17.00 -18.14 -9.23
CA LEU A 271 16.38 -19.19 -10.04
C LEU A 271 15.94 -18.64 -11.38
N THR A 272 16.03 -19.46 -12.43
CA THR A 272 15.33 -19.24 -13.69
C THR A 272 14.67 -20.53 -14.14
N GLU A 273 13.39 -20.46 -14.50
CA GLU A 273 12.63 -21.61 -14.99
C GLU A 273 11.75 -21.24 -16.19
N SER A 274 11.46 -22.25 -17.02
CA SER A 274 10.45 -22.11 -18.08
C SER A 274 9.06 -22.15 -17.46
N VAL A 275 8.16 -21.28 -17.91
CA VAL A 275 6.76 -21.32 -17.47
C VAL A 275 6.06 -22.50 -18.15
N ARG A 276 5.58 -23.45 -17.34
CA ARG A 276 4.91 -24.68 -17.82
C ARG A 276 3.40 -24.68 -17.57
N LEU A 277 2.81 -23.52 -17.27
CA LEU A 277 1.37 -23.38 -17.07
C LEU A 277 0.65 -23.35 -18.41
N SER A 278 -0.46 -24.09 -18.52
CA SER A 278 -1.33 -24.02 -19.72
C SER A 278 -2.01 -22.65 -19.86
N PHE A 279 -2.30 -22.01 -18.72
CA PHE A 279 -2.89 -20.67 -18.62
C PHE A 279 -1.80 -19.70 -18.16
N CYS A 280 -1.06 -19.15 -19.11
CA CYS A 280 0.08 -18.28 -18.85
C CYS A 280 -0.07 -16.89 -19.48
N LYS A 281 -1.28 -16.49 -19.90
CA LYS A 281 -1.51 -15.11 -20.35
C LYS A 281 -1.43 -14.13 -19.19
N ARG A 282 -1.27 -12.84 -19.47
CA ARG A 282 -1.34 -11.78 -18.44
C ARG A 282 -2.62 -11.84 -17.60
N SER A 283 -3.79 -12.04 -18.23
CA SER A 283 -5.07 -12.19 -17.52
C SER A 283 -5.11 -13.43 -16.62
N ASP A 284 -4.51 -14.55 -17.06
CA ASP A 284 -4.42 -15.77 -16.27
C ASP A 284 -3.52 -15.59 -15.04
N ILE A 285 -2.34 -14.99 -15.23
CA ILE A 285 -1.43 -14.65 -14.13
C ILE A 285 -2.10 -13.69 -13.15
N ALA A 286 -2.74 -12.63 -13.63
CA ALA A 286 -3.49 -11.70 -12.78
C ALA A 286 -4.57 -12.42 -11.95
N ARG A 287 -5.29 -13.38 -12.55
CA ARG A 287 -6.28 -14.21 -11.84
C ARG A 287 -5.64 -15.04 -10.73
N TYR A 288 -4.49 -15.67 -10.99
CA TYR A 288 -3.76 -16.41 -9.94
C TYR A 288 -3.33 -15.51 -8.78
N LEU A 289 -2.80 -14.33 -9.08
CA LEU A 289 -2.32 -13.38 -8.06
C LEU A 289 -3.47 -12.83 -7.20
N VAL A 290 -4.62 -12.49 -7.80
CA VAL A 290 -5.82 -12.09 -7.04
C VAL A 290 -6.27 -13.21 -6.11
N ASN A 291 -6.38 -14.43 -6.63
CA ASN A 291 -6.84 -15.59 -5.86
C ASN A 291 -5.88 -15.92 -4.70
N TYR A 292 -4.56 -15.77 -4.91
CA TYR A 292 -3.55 -16.04 -3.89
C TYR A 292 -3.78 -15.19 -2.63
N LEU A 293 -4.02 -13.88 -2.78
CA LEU A 293 -4.24 -12.99 -1.64
C LEU A 293 -5.65 -13.09 -1.05
N CYS A 294 -6.66 -13.46 -1.84
CA CYS A 294 -7.99 -13.71 -1.30
C CYS A 294 -8.03 -14.90 -0.32
N ALA A 295 -7.12 -15.87 -0.46
CA ALA A 295 -7.03 -17.02 0.44
C ALA A 295 -6.39 -16.67 1.79
N ASP A 296 -5.37 -15.80 1.79
CA ASP A 296 -4.72 -15.35 3.02
C ASP A 296 -4.09 -13.97 2.83
N THR A 297 -4.78 -12.96 3.36
CA THR A 297 -4.35 -11.57 3.33
C THR A 297 -3.30 -11.25 4.38
N THR A 298 -3.01 -12.15 5.33
CA THR A 298 -2.11 -11.85 6.44
C THR A 298 -0.67 -11.72 5.94
N TYR A 299 0.03 -10.72 6.48
CA TYR A 299 1.45 -10.54 6.28
C TYR A 299 2.15 -10.53 7.63
N ASP A 300 3.08 -11.47 7.79
CA ASP A 300 4.00 -11.53 8.92
C ASP A 300 5.41 -11.68 8.34
N GLN A 301 6.30 -10.76 8.70
CA GLN A 301 7.69 -10.75 8.24
C GLN A 301 8.53 -11.91 8.81
N LEU A 302 8.04 -12.61 9.85
CA LEU A 302 8.77 -13.66 10.55
C LEU A 302 8.25 -15.07 10.25
N THR A 303 6.99 -15.22 9.83
CA THR A 303 6.36 -16.54 9.62
C THR A 303 6.04 -16.85 8.15
N ARG A 304 6.44 -16.00 7.20
CA ARG A 304 6.36 -16.26 5.76
C ARG A 304 7.71 -16.04 5.10
#